data_AF-A0A397US16-F1
#
_entry.id   AF-A0A397US16-F1
#
_cell.length_a   1.000
_cell.length_b   1.000
_cell.length_c   1.000
_cell.angle_alpha   90.00
_cell.angle_beta   90.00
_cell.angle_gamma   90.00
#
_symmetry.space_group_name_H-M   'P 1'
#
loop_
_entity.id
_entity.type
_entity.pdbx_description
1 polymer ?
#
loop_
_entity_poly.entity_id
_entity_poly.type
_entity_poly.pdbx_seq_one_letter_code
_entity_poly.pdbx_strand_id
1 'polypeptide(L)'
;MPVPNPSRLIPSRLTRENLVKELEKRKIQFDNHESKERLINRLENQLAEDVKKARIRIKFPLNLGWALKVNQKFKKKGARKRISPEIRILLEGYFLAAYNKINNSFKKKDHTFEGIKFSLNLGWALKVNQKFRKKGARKRISPEIRILLEGYFLAGNINKSDRYIVQDMHNELVQLAQEGKIKLEEVPKVSSIQNWIGHYTREHKQEAVAKKAI
;
A
#
# COMPACT_ATOMS: atom_id res chain seq x y z
N MET A 1 12.66 -9.34 27.10
CA MET A 1 11.86 -9.20 28.33
C MET A 1 10.38 -9.21 27.96
N PRO A 2 9.52 -10.04 28.59
CA PRO A 2 8.08 -9.98 28.36
C PRO A 2 7.56 -8.62 28.82
N VAL A 3 6.85 -7.92 27.92
CA VAL A 3 6.27 -6.61 28.24
C VAL A 3 5.15 -6.84 29.25
N PRO A 4 5.21 -6.26 30.47
CA PRO A 4 4.14 -6.40 31.43
C PRO A 4 2.87 -5.76 30.86
N ASN A 5 1.73 -6.38 31.14
CA ASN A 5 0.42 -5.82 30.83
C ASN A 5 0.32 -4.38 31.39
N PRO A 6 -0.20 -3.40 30.62
CA PRO A 6 -0.33 -2.00 31.05
C PRO A 6 -0.98 -1.81 32.43
N SER A 7 -1.83 -2.75 32.88
CA SER A 7 -2.47 -2.68 34.20
C SER A 7 -1.70 -3.38 35.33
N ARG A 8 -0.62 -4.13 35.04
CA ARG A 8 0.19 -4.93 35.99
C ARG A 8 -0.63 -5.87 36.90
N LEU A 9 -1.84 -6.24 36.46
CA LEU A 9 -2.74 -7.14 37.19
C LEU A 9 -2.41 -8.61 36.91
N ILE A 10 -2.57 -9.46 37.93
CA ILE A 10 -2.49 -10.93 37.83
C ILE A 10 -3.90 -11.49 38.12
N PRO A 11 -4.70 -11.80 37.09
CA PRO A 11 -6.10 -12.24 37.22
C PRO A 11 -6.32 -13.40 38.19
N SER A 12 -5.42 -14.39 38.19
CA SER A 12 -5.51 -15.55 39.08
C SER A 12 -5.41 -15.22 40.57
N ARG A 13 -4.81 -14.09 40.94
CA ARG A 13 -4.65 -13.63 42.33
C ARG A 13 -5.80 -12.75 42.83
N LEU A 14 -6.75 -12.38 41.96
CA LEU A 14 -7.88 -11.54 42.34
C LEU A 14 -9.02 -12.37 42.95
N THR A 15 -9.76 -11.73 43.86
CA THR A 15 -11.04 -12.23 44.36
C THR A 15 -12.12 -12.08 43.28
N ARG A 16 -13.18 -12.89 43.36
CA ARG A 16 -14.26 -12.88 42.37
C ARG A 16 -14.91 -11.49 42.22
N GLU A 17 -15.12 -10.79 43.34
CA GLU A 17 -15.66 -9.42 43.35
C GLU A 17 -14.76 -8.43 42.60
N ASN A 18 -13.44 -8.53 42.80
CA ASN A 18 -12.49 -7.64 42.12
C ASN A 18 -12.36 -7.97 40.63
N LEU A 19 -12.51 -9.25 40.24
CA LEU A 19 -12.61 -9.65 38.83
C LEU A 19 -13.84 -9.02 38.18
N VAL A 20 -15.00 -9.08 38.84
CA VAL A 20 -16.26 -8.49 38.36
C VAL A 20 -16.12 -6.97 38.19
N LYS A 21 -15.60 -6.26 39.21
CA LYS A 21 -15.36 -4.80 39.13
C LYS A 21 -14.46 -4.42 37.96
N GLU A 22 -13.42 -5.21 37.69
CA GLU A 22 -12.47 -4.90 36.62
C GLU A 22 -13.03 -5.24 35.23
N LEU A 23 -13.88 -6.26 35.13
CA LEU A 23 -14.65 -6.57 33.92
C LEU A 23 -15.68 -5.47 33.62
N GLU A 24 -16.40 -4.97 34.63
CA GLU A 24 -17.34 -3.85 34.53
C GLU A 24 -16.65 -2.56 34.08
N LYS A 25 -15.51 -2.22 34.71
CA LYS A 25 -14.69 -1.06 34.33
C LYS A 25 -14.27 -1.08 32.86
N ARG A 26 -14.01 -2.28 32.33
CA ARG A 26 -13.64 -2.52 30.93
C ARG A 26 -14.85 -2.72 30.00
N LYS A 27 -16.07 -2.64 30.54
CA LYS A 27 -17.35 -2.85 29.85
C LYS A 27 -17.42 -4.20 29.13
N ILE A 28 -16.89 -5.24 29.76
CA ILE A 28 -16.89 -6.61 29.24
C ILE A 28 -18.16 -7.31 29.71
N GLN A 29 -18.83 -8.02 28.80
CA GLN A 29 -20.00 -8.84 29.12
C GLN A 29 -19.56 -10.13 29.83
N PHE A 30 -20.18 -10.44 30.95
CA PHE A 30 -19.98 -11.67 31.72
C PHE A 30 -21.32 -12.08 32.37
N ASP A 31 -21.54 -13.37 32.56
CA ASP A 31 -22.71 -13.84 33.31
C ASP A 31 -22.41 -13.86 34.81
N ASN A 32 -23.36 -13.37 35.62
CA ASN A 32 -23.21 -13.33 37.08
C ASN A 32 -23.00 -14.72 37.73
N HIS A 33 -23.37 -15.79 37.03
CA HIS A 33 -23.25 -17.16 37.50
C HIS A 33 -22.00 -17.91 36.99
N GLU A 34 -21.10 -17.23 36.26
CA GLU A 34 -19.87 -17.84 35.75
C GLU A 34 -18.88 -18.22 36.86
N SER A 35 -18.15 -19.31 36.61
CA SER A 35 -17.06 -19.75 37.48
C SER A 35 -15.93 -18.73 37.48
N LYS A 36 -15.23 -18.62 38.62
CA LYS A 36 -14.07 -17.72 38.78
C LYS A 36 -13.02 -17.93 37.67
N GLU A 37 -12.79 -19.18 37.27
CA GLU A 37 -11.86 -19.54 36.20
C GLU A 37 -12.28 -18.98 34.84
N ARG A 38 -13.58 -18.99 34.52
CA ARG A 38 -14.08 -18.37 33.28
C ARG A 38 -13.87 -16.86 33.27
N LEU A 39 -14.11 -16.21 34.41
CA LEU A 39 -13.84 -14.77 34.58
C LEU A 39 -12.35 -14.44 34.44
N ILE A 40 -11.47 -15.29 35.00
CA ILE A 40 -10.01 -15.18 34.85
C ILE A 40 -9.61 -15.27 33.37
N ASN A 41 -10.06 -16.29 32.66
CA ASN A 41 -9.71 -16.50 31.25
C ASN A 41 -10.17 -15.33 30.36
N ARG A 42 -11.37 -14.78 30.60
CA ARG A 42 -11.85 -13.57 29.88
C ARG A 42 -10.95 -12.38 30.13
N LEU A 43 -10.60 -12.13 31.39
CA LEU A 43 -9.74 -11.01 31.75
C LEU A 43 -8.33 -11.18 31.16
N GLU A 44 -7.75 -12.37 31.24
CA GLU A 44 -6.43 -12.68 30.65
C GLU A 44 -6.40 -12.47 29.13
N ASN A 45 -7.41 -12.95 28.43
CA ASN A 45 -7.55 -12.73 26.98
C ASN A 45 -7.64 -11.23 26.65
N GLN A 46 -8.41 -10.46 27.41
CA GLN A 46 -8.51 -9.02 27.20
C GLN A 46 -7.17 -8.31 27.46
N LEU A 47 -6.47 -8.68 28.53
CA LEU A 47 -5.16 -8.12 28.86
C LEU A 47 -4.13 -8.43 27.77
N ALA A 48 -4.19 -9.62 27.18
CA ALA A 48 -3.35 -9.99 26.03
C ALA A 48 -3.65 -9.11 24.80
N GLU A 49 -4.93 -8.85 24.51
CA GLU A 49 -5.33 -7.95 23.43
C GLU A 49 -4.91 -6.49 23.67
N ASP A 50 -5.02 -6.00 24.91
CA ASP A 50 -4.58 -4.66 25.28
C ASP A 50 -3.07 -4.49 25.09
N VAL A 51 -2.26 -5.51 25.43
CA VAL A 51 -0.81 -5.52 25.19
C VAL A 51 -0.50 -5.51 23.69
N LYS A 52 -1.20 -6.32 22.88
CA LYS A 52 -1.04 -6.31 21.42
C LYS A 52 -1.38 -4.93 20.85
N LYS A 53 -2.50 -4.34 21.27
CA LYS A 53 -2.95 -3.01 20.86
C LYS A 53 -1.97 -1.91 21.28
N ALA A 54 -1.40 -1.99 22.48
CA ALA A 54 -0.38 -1.06 22.95
C ALA A 54 0.92 -1.16 22.13
N ARG A 55 1.41 -2.38 21.84
CA ARG A 55 2.57 -2.60 20.97
C ARG A 55 2.34 -2.03 19.56
N ILE A 56 1.13 -2.18 19.03
CA ILE A 56 0.76 -1.62 17.72
C ILE A 56 0.71 -0.09 17.78
N ARG A 57 0.15 0.51 18.84
CA ARG A 57 0.16 1.97 19.05
C ARG A 57 1.58 2.54 19.13
N ILE A 58 2.51 1.84 19.78
CA ILE A 58 3.93 2.23 19.84
C ILE A 58 4.57 2.12 18.44
N LYS A 59 4.26 1.07 17.68
CA LYS A 59 4.76 0.86 16.31
C LYS A 59 4.18 1.87 15.32
N PHE A 60 2.97 2.38 15.58
CA PHE A 60 2.23 3.33 14.74
C PHE A 60 1.40 4.31 15.60
N PRO A 61 1.98 5.47 16.00
CA PRO A 61 1.23 6.52 16.66
C PRO A 61 0.28 7.17 15.66
N LEU A 62 -0.97 6.70 15.62
CA LEU A 62 -2.03 7.21 14.76
C LEU A 62 -2.51 8.57 15.29
N ASN A 63 -1.76 9.64 15.04
CA ASN A 63 -2.32 10.99 15.14
C ASN A 63 -3.43 11.13 14.09
N LEU A 64 -4.59 11.69 14.49
CA LEU A 64 -5.84 11.80 13.72
C LEU A 64 -5.70 12.41 12.31
N GLY A 65 -4.55 12.98 11.95
CA GLY A 65 -4.25 13.52 10.61
C GLY A 65 -3.47 12.61 9.66
N TRP A 66 -3.06 11.40 10.05
CA TRP A 66 -2.14 10.56 9.23
C TRP A 66 -2.78 10.03 7.93
N ALA A 67 -4.10 9.84 7.94
CA ALA A 67 -4.87 9.38 6.77
C ALA A 67 -5.38 10.54 5.90
N LEU A 68 -5.20 11.80 6.32
CA LEU A 68 -5.63 12.95 5.53
C LEU A 68 -4.73 13.11 4.31
N LYS A 69 -5.36 13.14 3.14
CA LYS A 69 -4.71 13.21 1.82
C LYS A 69 -3.72 14.38 1.68
N VAL A 70 -3.94 15.47 2.43
CA VAL A 70 -3.10 16.68 2.49
C VAL A 70 -1.73 16.42 3.13
N ASN A 71 -1.64 15.48 4.07
CA ASN A 71 -0.38 15.12 4.74
C ASN A 71 0.41 14.04 3.98
N GLN A 72 -0.19 13.47 2.94
CA GLN A 72 0.40 12.42 2.13
C GLN A 72 1.31 13.05 1.05
N LYS A 73 2.57 13.37 1.41
CA LYS A 73 3.57 13.91 0.46
C LYS A 73 3.82 12.92 -0.68
N PHE A 74 3.16 13.10 -1.82
CA PHE A 74 3.41 12.34 -3.05
C PHE A 74 4.67 12.86 -3.75
N LYS A 75 5.84 12.52 -3.22
CA LYS A 75 7.08 12.51 -4.01
C LYS A 75 7.84 11.21 -3.74
N LYS A 76 8.15 10.50 -4.83
CA LYS A 76 8.98 9.29 -4.98
C LYS A 76 8.36 7.96 -4.53
N LYS A 77 8.16 7.09 -5.52
CA LYS A 77 7.73 5.69 -5.41
C LYS A 77 8.94 4.82 -5.00
N GLY A 78 9.47 5.06 -3.81
CA GLY A 78 10.38 4.12 -3.13
C GLY A 78 9.56 3.11 -2.32
N ALA A 79 10.17 1.99 -1.92
CA ALA A 79 9.56 0.95 -1.09
C ALA A 79 8.93 1.56 0.17
N ARG A 80 7.64 1.92 0.10
CA ARG A 80 6.89 2.39 1.26
C ARG A 80 6.82 1.22 2.24
N LYS A 81 7.06 1.48 3.51
CA LYS A 81 6.75 0.57 4.62
C LYS A 81 5.30 0.13 4.41
N ARG A 82 5.10 -1.07 3.87
CA ARG A 82 3.76 -1.62 3.62
C ARG A 82 3.13 -1.84 4.98
N ILE A 83 1.85 -1.48 5.11
CA ILE A 83 1.07 -1.81 6.30
C ILE A 83 1.16 -3.33 6.48
N SER A 84 1.57 -3.78 7.68
CA SER A 84 1.63 -5.21 8.01
C SER A 84 0.26 -5.85 7.79
N PRO A 85 0.18 -7.09 7.28
CA PRO A 85 -1.09 -7.82 7.18
C PRO A 85 -1.90 -7.81 8.47
N GLU A 86 -1.24 -7.93 9.63
CA GLU A 86 -1.88 -7.88 10.96
C GLU A 86 -2.62 -6.56 11.21
N ILE A 87 -2.00 -5.45 10.82
CA ILE A 87 -2.56 -4.10 11.00
C ILE A 87 -3.74 -3.91 10.03
N ARG A 88 -3.64 -4.48 8.84
CA ARG A 88 -4.72 -4.45 7.86
C ARG A 88 -5.96 -5.19 8.38
N ILE A 89 -5.78 -6.39 8.93
CA ILE A 89 -6.87 -7.20 9.50
C ILE A 89 -7.56 -6.46 10.66
N LEU A 90 -6.79 -5.84 11.57
CA LEU A 90 -7.35 -5.09 12.69
C LEU A 90 -8.10 -3.83 12.25
N LEU A 91 -7.59 -3.12 11.24
CA LEU A 91 -8.30 -1.99 10.65
C LEU A 91 -9.60 -2.45 10.01
N GLU A 92 -9.56 -3.50 9.18
CA GLU A 92 -10.76 -4.09 8.55
C GLU A 92 -11.79 -4.51 9.61
N GLY A 93 -11.37 -5.16 10.70
CA GLY A 93 -12.23 -5.52 11.83
C GLY A 93 -12.83 -4.30 12.55
N TYR A 94 -12.06 -3.24 12.78
CA TYR A 94 -12.56 -2.00 13.36
C TYR A 94 -13.61 -1.32 12.48
N PHE A 95 -13.37 -1.27 11.16
CA PHE A 95 -14.33 -0.74 10.19
C PHE A 95 -15.61 -1.57 10.12
N LEU A 96 -15.50 -2.91 10.11
CA LEU A 96 -16.64 -3.82 10.16
C LEU A 96 -17.45 -3.67 11.45
N ALA A 97 -16.80 -3.55 12.60
CA ALA A 97 -17.48 -3.32 13.87
C ALA A 97 -18.18 -1.96 13.91
N ALA A 98 -17.56 -0.90 13.39
CA ALA A 98 -18.18 0.42 13.26
C ALA A 98 -19.39 0.38 12.30
N TYR A 99 -19.25 -0.29 11.16
CA TYR A 99 -20.32 -0.49 10.18
C TYR A 99 -21.50 -1.26 10.78
N ASN A 100 -21.24 -2.36 11.47
CA ASN A 100 -22.27 -3.15 12.14
C ASN A 100 -22.92 -2.39 13.29
N LYS A 101 -22.17 -1.58 14.04
CA LYS A 101 -22.71 -0.71 15.09
C LYS A 101 -23.66 0.35 14.51
N ILE A 102 -23.28 0.97 13.40
CA ILE A 102 -24.11 1.93 12.67
C ILE A 102 -25.40 1.24 12.18
N ASN A 103 -25.29 0.07 11.54
CA ASN A 103 -26.46 -0.66 11.03
C ASN A 103 -27.38 -1.18 12.14
N ASN A 104 -26.83 -1.60 13.27
CA ASN A 104 -27.61 -1.99 14.44
C ASN A 104 -28.27 -0.77 15.13
N SER A 105 -27.63 0.41 15.10
CA SER A 105 -28.27 1.66 15.56
C SER A 105 -29.37 2.15 14.62
N PHE A 106 -29.26 1.92 13.30
CA PHE A 106 -30.34 2.23 12.34
C PHE A 106 -31.59 1.37 12.54
N LYS A 107 -31.45 0.16 13.13
CA LYS A 107 -32.59 -0.71 13.47
C LYS A 107 -33.29 -0.37 14.78
N LYS A 108 -32.63 0.35 15.70
CA LYS A 108 -33.25 0.86 16.95
C LYS A 108 -33.53 2.36 16.77
N LYS A 109 -34.73 2.68 16.28
CA LYS A 109 -35.20 4.07 16.22
C LYS A 109 -35.30 4.64 17.63
N ASP A 110 -34.39 5.55 17.97
CA ASP A 110 -34.64 6.68 18.87
C ASP A 110 -33.76 7.85 18.41
N HIS A 111 -34.36 9.03 18.51
CA HIS A 111 -33.99 10.22 17.76
C HIS A 111 -32.90 11.01 18.53
N THR A 112 -32.22 11.93 17.84
CA THR A 112 -31.10 12.79 18.30
C THR A 112 -29.73 12.13 18.46
N PHE A 113 -29.02 11.95 17.35
CA PHE A 113 -27.54 12.01 17.34
C PHE A 113 -27.15 13.29 16.60
N GLU A 114 -26.67 14.29 17.34
CA GLU A 114 -25.98 15.45 16.75
C GLU A 114 -24.71 14.96 16.05
N GLY A 115 -24.88 14.65 14.76
CA GLY A 115 -24.03 15.13 13.69
C GLY A 115 -22.52 15.16 13.95
N ILE A 116 -21.88 14.02 14.22
CA ILE A 116 -20.51 13.85 13.73
C ILE A 116 -20.60 13.67 12.21
N LYS A 117 -20.79 14.80 11.52
CA LYS A 117 -20.78 14.94 10.07
C LYS A 117 -19.35 14.75 9.60
N PHE A 118 -18.92 13.50 9.48
CA PHE A 118 -17.79 13.20 8.61
C PHE A 118 -18.24 13.51 7.18
N SER A 119 -17.91 14.71 6.70
CA SER A 119 -18.23 15.24 5.37
C SER A 119 -17.49 14.51 4.23
N LEU A 120 -17.26 13.21 4.34
CA LEU A 120 -16.71 12.40 3.27
C LEU A 120 -17.83 11.48 2.78
N ASN A 121 -18.40 11.81 1.63
CA ASN A 121 -19.42 10.99 0.96
C ASN A 121 -18.99 9.52 0.97
N LEU A 122 -19.90 8.63 1.43
CA LEU A 122 -19.69 7.19 1.37
C LEU A 122 -19.24 6.82 -0.04
N GLY A 123 -18.09 6.16 -0.14
CA GLY A 123 -17.51 5.74 -1.41
C GLY A 123 -16.23 6.46 -1.84
N TRP A 124 -15.70 7.44 -1.09
CA TRP A 124 -14.42 8.08 -1.44
C TRP A 124 -13.21 7.13 -1.42
N ALA A 125 -13.26 6.08 -0.59
CA ALA A 125 -12.22 5.06 -0.50
C ALA A 125 -12.53 3.79 -1.31
N LEU A 126 -13.67 3.73 -2.02
CA LEU A 126 -13.98 2.60 -2.89
C LEU A 126 -13.07 2.63 -4.11
N LYS A 127 -12.42 1.49 -4.39
CA LYS A 127 -11.56 1.29 -5.55
C LYS A 127 -12.26 1.62 -6.87
N VAL A 128 -13.59 1.47 -6.92
CA VAL A 128 -14.44 1.82 -8.08
C VAL A 128 -14.43 3.32 -8.38
N ASN A 129 -14.33 4.15 -7.34
CA ASN A 129 -14.31 5.61 -7.43
C ASN A 129 -12.88 6.15 -7.50
N GLN A 130 -11.89 5.26 -7.55
CA GLN A 130 -10.48 5.60 -7.74
C GLN A 130 -10.29 6.09 -9.18
N LYS A 131 -10.35 7.41 -9.36
CA LYS A 131 -9.96 8.06 -10.61
C LYS A 131 -8.47 7.80 -10.85
N PHE A 132 -8.14 6.72 -11.56
CA PHE A 132 -6.84 6.60 -12.21
C PHE A 132 -6.71 7.85 -13.08
N ARG A 133 -5.67 8.66 -12.86
CA ARG A 133 -5.35 9.73 -13.82
C ARG A 133 -5.31 9.04 -15.17
N LYS A 134 -6.18 9.44 -16.10
CA LYS A 134 -6.09 9.00 -17.49
C LYS A 134 -4.66 9.32 -17.90
N LYS A 135 -3.80 8.30 -17.96
CA LYS A 135 -2.42 8.44 -18.38
C LYS A 135 -2.62 8.81 -19.85
N GLY A 136 -2.50 10.10 -20.17
CA GLY A 136 -2.71 10.59 -21.53
C GLY A 136 -1.98 9.67 -22.50
N ALA A 137 -2.55 9.48 -23.69
CA ALA A 137 -1.93 8.68 -24.75
C ALA A 137 -0.56 9.30 -25.08
N ARG A 138 0.45 8.94 -24.28
CA ARG A 138 1.81 9.41 -24.44
C ARG A 138 2.28 8.76 -25.72
N LYS A 139 2.65 9.58 -26.71
CA LYS A 139 3.14 9.12 -28.02
C LYS A 139 4.14 8.00 -27.76
N ARG A 140 3.78 6.79 -28.21
CA ARG A 140 4.61 5.60 -28.03
C ARG A 140 5.60 5.59 -29.20
N ILE A 141 6.81 5.10 -28.93
CA ILE A 141 7.76 4.78 -30.00
C ILE A 141 7.08 3.72 -30.86
N SER A 142 7.05 3.94 -32.19
CA SER A 142 6.42 3.00 -33.11
C SER A 142 7.22 1.68 -33.14
N PRO A 143 6.58 0.55 -33.48
CA PRO A 143 7.27 -0.73 -33.58
C PRO A 143 8.45 -0.69 -34.56
N GLU A 144 8.31 0.03 -35.67
CA GLU A 144 9.35 0.20 -36.70
C GLU A 144 10.62 0.86 -36.12
N ILE A 145 10.46 1.98 -35.41
CA ILE A 145 11.59 2.67 -34.77
C ILE A 145 12.20 1.80 -33.67
N ARG A 146 11.39 1.01 -32.95
CA ARG A 146 11.91 0.08 -31.95
C ARG A 146 12.85 -0.96 -32.58
N ILE A 147 12.45 -1.57 -33.70
CA ILE A 147 13.28 -2.57 -34.40
C ILE A 147 14.63 -1.98 -34.82
N LEU A 148 14.62 -0.74 -35.33
CA LEU A 148 15.85 -0.03 -35.69
C LEU A 148 16.76 0.22 -34.49
N LEU A 149 16.19 0.72 -33.39
CA LEU A 149 16.93 0.95 -32.14
C LEU A 149 17.53 -0.34 -31.56
N GLU A 150 16.81 -1.46 -31.68
CA GLU A 150 17.33 -2.79 -31.31
C GLU A 150 18.51 -3.20 -32.19
N GLY A 151 18.41 -3.01 -33.50
CA GLY A 151 19.50 -3.27 -34.44
C GLY A 151 20.77 -2.48 -34.11
N TYR A 152 20.65 -1.16 -33.90
CA TYR A 152 21.79 -0.32 -33.53
C TYR A 152 22.40 -0.71 -32.18
N PHE A 153 21.57 -1.07 -31.20
CA PHE A 153 22.04 -1.51 -29.90
C PHE A 153 22.79 -2.84 -29.97
N LEU A 154 22.31 -3.79 -30.79
CA LEU A 154 22.93 -5.10 -30.95
C LEU A 154 24.24 -5.02 -31.76
N ALA A 155 24.31 -4.17 -32.78
CA ALA A 155 25.55 -3.94 -33.54
C ALA A 155 26.71 -3.52 -32.62
N GLY A 156 26.46 -2.61 -31.68
CA GLY A 156 27.43 -2.20 -30.67
C GLY A 156 27.82 -3.26 -29.63
N ASN A 157 27.03 -4.33 -29.49
CA ASN A 157 27.38 -5.47 -28.65
C ASN A 157 28.27 -6.48 -29.38
N ILE A 158 28.16 -6.56 -30.72
CA ILE A 158 29.00 -7.43 -31.56
C ILE A 158 30.41 -6.83 -31.66
N ASN A 159 30.50 -5.52 -31.96
CA ASN A 159 31.76 -4.79 -32.06
C ASN A 159 31.74 -3.53 -31.19
N LYS A 160 32.73 -3.38 -30.31
CA LYS A 160 32.84 -2.19 -29.44
C LYS A 160 33.09 -0.90 -30.23
N SER A 161 33.71 -1.00 -31.40
CA SER A 161 33.97 0.11 -32.31
C SER A 161 32.71 0.61 -33.03
N ASP A 162 31.73 -0.28 -33.21
CA ASP A 162 30.45 0.02 -33.90
C ASP A 162 29.36 0.40 -32.90
N ARG A 163 29.76 0.82 -31.69
CA ARG A 163 28.83 1.18 -30.63
C ARG A 163 28.22 2.54 -30.89
N TYR A 164 26.99 2.53 -31.39
CA TYR A 164 26.19 3.73 -31.56
C TYR A 164 26.01 4.49 -30.24
N ILE A 165 26.38 5.78 -30.25
CA ILE A 165 26.03 6.73 -29.20
C ILE A 165 24.56 7.12 -29.40
N VAL A 166 23.88 7.56 -28.33
CA VAL A 166 22.47 8.02 -28.39
C VAL A 166 22.27 9.07 -29.50
N GLN A 167 23.26 9.93 -29.72
CA GLN A 167 23.23 10.95 -30.74
C GLN A 167 23.32 10.35 -32.14
N ASP A 168 24.17 9.35 -32.35
CA ASP A 168 24.33 8.66 -33.63
C ASP A 168 23.03 7.93 -33.99
N MET A 169 22.42 7.20 -33.04
CA MET A 169 21.12 6.55 -33.25
C MET A 169 20.03 7.58 -33.65
N HIS A 170 20.06 8.77 -33.05
CA HIS A 170 19.12 9.83 -33.41
C HIS A 170 19.38 10.37 -34.82
N ASN A 171 20.64 10.59 -35.19
CA ASN A 171 21.02 11.10 -36.51
C ASN A 171 20.64 10.12 -37.61
N GLU A 172 20.87 8.82 -37.41
CA GLU A 172 20.43 7.77 -38.34
C GLU A 172 18.91 7.78 -38.53
N LEU A 173 18.14 7.90 -37.44
CA LEU A 173 16.68 7.98 -37.53
C LEU A 173 16.21 9.25 -38.25
N VAL A 174 16.92 10.37 -38.10
CA VAL A 174 16.66 11.60 -38.85
C VAL A 174 16.97 11.41 -40.33
N GLN A 175 18.09 10.75 -40.67
CA GLN A 175 18.44 10.46 -42.05
C GLN A 175 17.40 9.53 -42.72
N LEU A 176 16.97 8.47 -42.03
CA LEU A 176 15.90 7.59 -42.52
C LEU A 176 14.57 8.33 -42.70
N ALA A 177 14.30 9.32 -41.86
CA ALA A 177 13.12 10.18 -42.02
C ALA A 177 13.25 11.13 -43.22
N GLN A 178 14.45 11.64 -43.51
CA GLN A 178 14.74 12.45 -44.70
C GLN A 178 14.65 11.62 -45.99
N GLU A 179 15.07 10.36 -45.93
CA GLU A 179 14.93 9.37 -47.03
C GLU A 179 13.48 8.90 -47.23
N GLY A 180 12.54 9.35 -46.39
CA GLY A 180 11.11 8.99 -46.47
C GLY A 180 10.79 7.57 -46.00
N LYS A 181 11.77 6.82 -45.46
CA LYS A 181 11.56 5.48 -44.90
C LYS A 181 10.76 5.52 -43.60
N ILE A 182 10.83 6.63 -42.86
CA ILE A 182 10.12 6.85 -41.60
C ILE A 182 9.46 8.23 -41.62
N LYS A 183 8.33 8.39 -40.93
CA LYS A 183 7.70 9.70 -40.75
C LYS A 183 8.53 10.56 -39.81
N LEU A 184 8.87 11.79 -40.22
CA LEU A 184 9.63 12.74 -39.41
C LEU A 184 9.01 12.98 -38.03
N GLU A 185 7.68 12.99 -37.95
CA GLU A 185 6.96 13.18 -36.69
C GLU A 185 7.16 12.04 -35.69
N GLU A 186 7.49 10.84 -36.17
CA GLU A 186 7.68 9.66 -35.33
C GLU A 186 9.08 9.58 -34.74
N VAL A 187 10.05 10.34 -35.26
CA VAL A 187 11.42 10.36 -34.77
C VAL A 187 11.44 10.73 -33.28
N PRO A 188 11.91 9.82 -32.40
CA PRO A 188 11.90 10.04 -30.97
C PRO A 188 13.02 11.01 -30.59
N LYS A 189 12.75 11.85 -29.58
CA LYS A 189 13.78 12.72 -29.01
C LYS A 189 14.93 11.90 -28.45
N VAL A 190 16.14 12.44 -28.50
CA VAL A 190 17.37 11.87 -27.89
C VAL A 190 17.14 11.37 -26.46
N SER A 191 16.43 12.15 -25.62
CA SER A 191 16.11 11.74 -24.24
C SER A 191 15.17 10.53 -24.16
N SER A 192 14.31 10.33 -25.16
CA SER A 192 13.44 9.15 -25.24
C SER A 192 14.24 7.91 -25.64
N ILE A 193 15.20 8.05 -26.57
CA ILE A 193 16.14 6.99 -26.95
C ILE A 193 16.99 6.60 -25.74
N GLN A 194 17.56 7.57 -25.02
CA GLN A 194 18.35 7.30 -23.82
C GLN A 194 17.56 6.54 -22.75
N ASN A 195 16.32 6.96 -22.49
CA ASN A 195 15.44 6.25 -21.55
C ASN A 195 15.11 4.83 -22.06
N TRP A 196 14.87 4.67 -23.36
CA TRP A 196 14.61 3.38 -23.98
C TRP A 196 15.80 2.42 -23.80
N ILE A 197 17.04 2.86 -24.08
CA ILE A 197 18.27 2.08 -23.86
C ILE A 197 18.38 1.67 -22.38
N GLY A 198 18.12 2.60 -21.45
CA GLY A 198 18.15 2.33 -20.02
C GLY A 198 17.13 1.29 -19.56
N HIS A 199 15.97 1.19 -20.23
CA HIS A 199 14.98 0.14 -19.99
C HIS A 199 15.40 -1.19 -20.65
N TYR A 200 15.76 -1.15 -21.92
CA TYR A 200 16.14 -2.32 -22.71
C TYR A 200 17.34 -3.07 -22.12
N THR A 201 18.37 -2.35 -21.69
CA THR A 201 19.54 -2.93 -21.00
C THR A 201 19.20 -3.66 -19.71
N ARG A 202 18.19 -3.18 -18.95
CA ARG A 202 17.76 -3.82 -17.70
C ARG A 202 16.98 -5.09 -17.97
N GLU A 203 16.07 -5.05 -18.95
CA GLU A 203 15.30 -6.21 -19.39
C GLU A 203 16.24 -7.30 -19.91
N HIS A 204 17.18 -6.96 -20.79
CA HIS A 204 18.20 -7.89 -21.28
C HIS A 204 19.05 -8.52 -20.17
N LYS A 205 19.48 -7.73 -19.17
CA LYS A 205 20.20 -8.26 -18.01
C LYS A 205 19.35 -9.21 -17.17
N GLN A 206 18.07 -8.91 -16.98
CA GLN A 206 17.14 -9.77 -16.24
C GLN A 206 16.89 -11.09 -16.97
N GLU A 207 16.72 -11.04 -18.30
CA GLU A 207 16.56 -12.23 -19.13
C GLU A 207 17.81 -13.11 -19.11
N ALA A 208 19.01 -12.51 -19.19
CA ALA A 208 20.27 -13.25 -19.11
C ALA A 208 20.47 -13.93 -17.76
N VAL A 209 20.04 -13.30 -16.66
CA VAL A 209 20.06 -13.89 -15.32
C VAL A 209 19.04 -15.03 -15.20
N ALA A 210 17.84 -14.85 -15.75
CA ALA A 210 16.81 -15.89 -15.73
C ALA A 210 17.21 -17.14 -16.52
N LYS A 211 17.85 -16.98 -17.69
CA LYS A 211 18.35 -18.09 -18.51
C LYS A 211 19.51 -18.87 -17.88
N LYS A 212 20.28 -18.23 -16.98
CA LYS A 212 21.38 -18.89 -16.24
C LYS A 212 20.92 -19.63 -14.98
N ALA A 213 19.66 -19.44 -14.56
CA ALA A 213 19.10 -20.06 -13.35
C ALA A 213 18.29 -21.34 -13.64
N ILE A 214 18.31 -21.81 -14.89
CA ILE A 214 17.74 -23.07 -15.37
C ILE A 214 18.92 -23.99 -15.70
#